data_AF-A5GXX8-F1
#
_entry.id   AF-A5GXX8-F1
#
_cell.length_a   1.000
_cell.length_b   1.000
_cell.length_c   1.000
_cell.angle_alpha   90.00
_cell.angle_beta   90.00
_cell.angle_gamma   90.00
#
_symmetry.space_group_name_H-M   'P 1'
#
loop_
_entity.id
_entity.type
_entity.pdbx_description
1 polymer ?
#
loop_
_entity_poly.entity_id
_entity_poly.type
_entity_poly.pdbx_seq_one_letter_code
_entity_poly.pdbx_strand_id
1 'polypeptide(L)'
;MGEKQRRYKFGDYILRERKGRYYVYKLEYENGNAKETYVGPLVDVVETYEKLKMELGVWGYPPQRTRRDLNPGPPAPQDDLRDIERRKVALVANLRQHATDGNVKAFYEFLINERKISEKTAKEYISALTKPYRDTRNSQKAYRLFAKFLASRGIISEEFAEKILKVVKIKKTNADLYIPTIDGIRKTLQLAKEYSENVYAVYRLALESGTRLSEILKVLREPEKDICDGAICYYPLSWSRGYKGSFYLFHVTPLQRISITRSAIADFERRTDAIAIKYFRKFVASKMAELGISLDVIDFIQGRKPTRVLTQHYVSLFGIAKENYKKYAEWLKHNI
;
A
#
# COMPACT_ATOMS: atom_id res chain seq x y z
N MET A 1 -13.95 29.41 -41.28
CA MET A 1 -14.17 28.18 -40.50
C MET A 1 -13.21 28.21 -39.32
N GLY A 2 -13.71 28.47 -38.09
CA GLY A 2 -12.85 28.60 -36.92
C GLY A 2 -12.24 27.27 -36.52
N GLU A 3 -10.91 27.22 -36.39
CA GLU A 3 -10.21 26.08 -35.79
C GLU A 3 -10.83 25.77 -34.42
N LYS A 4 -11.44 24.58 -34.29
CA LYS A 4 -11.92 24.09 -33.01
C LYS A 4 -10.74 24.03 -32.05
N GLN A 5 -10.73 24.90 -31.04
CA GLN A 5 -9.74 24.86 -29.95
C GLN A 5 -9.68 23.44 -29.38
N ARG A 6 -8.52 22.79 -29.51
CA ARG A 6 -8.30 21.47 -28.92
C ARG A 6 -8.17 21.66 -27.41
N ARG A 7 -9.11 21.07 -26.68
CA ARG A 7 -9.17 21.09 -25.22
C ARG A 7 -8.91 19.68 -24.71
N TYR A 8 -7.92 19.53 -23.84
CA TYR A 8 -7.59 18.25 -23.22
C TYR A 8 -7.77 18.37 -21.71
N LYS A 9 -8.55 17.47 -21.10
CA LYS A 9 -8.82 17.47 -19.65
C LYS A 9 -8.09 16.30 -18.99
N PHE A 10 -7.31 16.60 -17.96
CA PHE A 10 -6.53 15.65 -17.17
C PHE A 10 -6.83 15.86 -15.69
N GLY A 11 -7.84 15.15 -15.17
CA GLY A 11 -8.31 15.32 -13.80
C GLY A 11 -8.80 16.76 -13.56
N ASP A 12 -8.18 17.43 -12.58
CA ASP A 12 -8.45 18.82 -12.22
C ASP A 12 -7.67 19.83 -13.06
N TYR A 13 -6.98 19.40 -14.12
CA TYR A 13 -6.25 20.30 -15.01
C TYR A 13 -6.79 20.25 -16.44
N ILE A 14 -6.73 21.38 -17.13
CA ILE A 14 -7.12 21.54 -18.53
C ILE A 14 -5.93 22.10 -19.30
N LEU A 15 -5.61 21.48 -20.43
CA LEU A 15 -4.74 22.05 -21.45
C LEU A 15 -5.58 22.68 -22.55
N ARG A 16 -5.28 23.93 -22.88
CA ARG A 16 -5.85 24.63 -24.03
C ARG A 16 -4.75 24.93 -25.03
N GLU A 17 -4.98 24.53 -26.29
CA GLU A 17 -4.12 24.93 -27.40
C GLU A 17 -4.54 26.31 -27.92
N ARG A 18 -3.59 27.24 -28.04
CA ARG A 18 -3.78 28.53 -28.70
C ARG A 18 -2.55 28.84 -29.54
N LYS A 19 -2.73 29.01 -30.86
CA LYS A 19 -1.65 29.34 -31.80
C LYS A 19 -0.43 28.38 -31.67
N GLY A 20 -0.69 27.08 -31.55
CA GLY A 20 0.36 26.05 -31.40
C GLY A 20 1.05 25.99 -30.04
N ARG A 21 0.62 26.77 -29.04
CA ARG A 21 1.12 26.72 -27.66
C ARG A 21 0.08 26.15 -26.72
N TYR A 22 0.53 25.40 -25.71
CA TYR A 22 -0.32 24.78 -24.71
C TYR A 22 -0.28 25.55 -23.40
N TYR A 23 -1.47 25.77 -22.83
CA TYR A 23 -1.67 26.54 -21.60
C TYR A 23 -2.41 25.69 -20.58
N VAL A 24 -1.92 25.68 -19.33
CA VAL A 24 -2.43 24.87 -18.23
C VAL A 24 -3.39 25.71 -17.38
N TYR A 25 -4.56 25.15 -17.10
CA TYR A 25 -5.56 25.67 -16.18
C TYR A 25 -5.88 24.61 -15.13
N LYS A 26 -6.21 25.03 -13.92
CA LYS A 26 -6.70 24.20 -12.83
C LYS A 26 -8.20 24.43 -12.64
N LEU A 27 -8.97 23.37 -12.53
CA LEU A 27 -10.39 23.36 -12.19
C LEU A 27 -10.53 23.29 -10.68
N GLU A 28 -11.21 24.26 -10.10
CA GLU A 28 -11.58 24.29 -8.68
C GLU A 28 -13.11 24.34 -8.60
N TYR A 29 -13.71 23.51 -7.74
CA TYR A 29 -15.16 23.46 -7.56
C TYR A 29 -15.51 24.16 -6.25
N GLU A 30 -16.18 25.30 -6.35
CA GLU A 30 -16.75 26.02 -5.19
C GLU A 30 -18.27 26.02 -5.34
N ASN A 31 -18.99 25.49 -4.34
CA ASN A 31 -20.45 25.44 -4.28
C ASN A 31 -21.13 24.87 -5.54
N GLY A 32 -20.54 23.84 -6.15
CA GLY A 32 -21.08 23.18 -7.35
C GLY A 32 -20.76 23.88 -8.67
N ASN A 33 -20.13 25.06 -8.65
CA ASN A 33 -19.68 25.77 -9.84
C ASN A 33 -18.18 25.51 -10.11
N ALA A 34 -17.87 25.19 -11.36
CA ALA A 34 -16.49 24.97 -11.80
C ALA A 34 -15.82 26.32 -12.14
N LYS A 35 -14.76 26.67 -11.41
CA LYS A 35 -13.89 27.81 -11.67
C LYS A 35 -12.59 27.34 -12.30
N GLU A 36 -12.19 27.96 -13.39
CA GLU A 36 -10.91 27.67 -14.05
C GLU A 36 -9.87 28.73 -13.68
N THR A 37 -8.84 28.32 -12.95
CA THR A 37 -7.71 29.16 -12.54
C THR A 37 -6.54 28.92 -13.48
N TYR A 38 -6.02 29.96 -14.14
CA TYR A 38 -4.85 29.83 -15.01
C TYR A 38 -3.61 29.52 -14.19
N VAL A 39 -2.84 28.50 -14.61
CA VAL A 39 -1.62 28.06 -13.92
C VAL A 39 -0.37 28.62 -14.62
N GLY A 40 -0.32 28.52 -15.95
CA GLY A 40 0.84 28.96 -16.72
C GLY A 40 0.95 28.27 -18.09
N PRO A 41 1.92 28.64 -18.93
CA PRO A 41 2.29 27.90 -20.13
C PRO A 41 2.77 26.48 -19.75
N LEU A 42 2.47 25.48 -20.59
CA LEU A 42 2.87 24.09 -20.32
C LEU A 42 4.39 23.93 -20.21
N VAL A 43 5.16 24.66 -21.01
CA VAL A 43 6.62 24.63 -21.00
C VAL A 43 7.16 25.03 -19.62
N ASP A 44 6.71 26.17 -19.10
CA ASP A 44 7.15 26.69 -17.80
C ASP A 44 6.78 25.76 -16.64
N VAL A 45 5.61 25.12 -16.70
CA VAL A 45 5.17 24.14 -15.70
C VAL A 45 6.09 22.91 -15.71
N VAL A 46 6.48 22.43 -16.90
CA VAL A 46 7.40 21.29 -17.05
C VAL A 46 8.80 21.65 -16.58
N GLU A 47 9.33 22.81 -16.98
CA GLU A 47 10.65 23.28 -16.52
C GLU A 47 10.73 23.43 -14.99
N THR A 48 9.66 23.95 -14.38
CA THR A 48 9.57 24.08 -12.91
C THR A 48 9.57 22.71 -12.24
N TYR A 49 8.85 21.74 -12.82
CA TYR A 49 8.86 20.37 -12.32
C TYR A 49 10.23 19.69 -12.46
N GLU A 50 10.94 19.90 -13.56
CA GLU A 50 12.29 19.37 -13.77
C GLU A 50 13.30 19.97 -12.78
N LYS A 51 13.23 21.28 -12.52
CA LYS A 51 14.05 21.96 -11.50
C LYS A 51 13.77 21.41 -10.09
N LEU A 52 12.50 21.30 -9.71
CA LEU A 52 12.11 20.70 -8.42
C LEU A 52 12.55 19.24 -8.29
N LYS A 53 12.52 18.48 -9.39
CA LYS A 53 13.01 17.09 -9.43
C LYS A 53 14.53 17.00 -9.22
N MET A 54 15.29 17.97 -9.75
CA MET A 54 16.73 18.08 -9.51
C MET A 54 17.04 18.46 -8.06
N GLU A 55 16.28 19.38 -7.46
CA GLU A 55 16.45 19.80 -6.07
C GLU A 55 16.03 18.72 -5.05
N LEU A 56 15.01 17.91 -5.38
CA LEU A 56 14.48 16.84 -4.51
C LEU A 56 15.21 15.48 -4.67
N GLY A 57 16.29 15.42 -5.45
CA GLY A 57 17.25 14.30 -5.42
C GLY A 57 16.68 12.91 -5.76
N VAL A 58 15.73 12.84 -6.70
CA VAL A 58 15.17 11.56 -7.17
C VAL A 58 15.88 11.16 -8.48
N TRP A 59 16.83 10.24 -8.32
CA TRP A 59 17.79 9.66 -9.28
C TRP A 59 19.17 10.31 -9.33
N GLY A 60 20.17 9.52 -8.91
CA GLY A 60 21.57 9.91 -8.85
C GLY A 60 22.20 10.08 -10.22
N TYR A 61 22.83 11.22 -10.43
CA TYR A 61 23.95 11.32 -11.33
C TYR A 61 25.20 10.79 -10.61
N PRO A 62 26.09 10.03 -11.28
CA PRO A 62 27.42 9.80 -10.74
C PRO A 62 28.08 11.17 -10.59
N PRO A 63 28.70 11.49 -9.43
CA PRO A 63 29.29 12.80 -9.24
C PRO A 63 30.32 13.04 -10.34
N GLN A 64 30.15 14.15 -11.08
CA GLN A 64 31.22 14.70 -11.89
C GLN A 64 32.40 14.89 -10.94
N ARG A 65 33.49 14.16 -11.20
CA ARG A 65 34.74 14.27 -10.46
C ARG A 65 35.29 15.68 -10.66
N THR A 66 34.93 16.60 -9.78
CA THR A 66 35.81 17.71 -9.45
C THR A 66 37.11 17.09 -8.98
N ARG A 67 38.23 17.57 -9.55
CA ARG A 67 39.59 17.09 -9.25
C ARG A 67 39.72 16.87 -7.75
N ARG A 68 40.04 15.64 -7.34
CA ARG A 68 40.37 15.31 -5.94
C ARG A 68 41.55 16.17 -5.55
N ASP A 69 41.32 17.12 -4.67
CA ASP A 69 42.33 17.46 -3.68
C ASP A 69 42.63 16.15 -2.92
N LEU A 70 43.86 15.65 -3.09
CA LEU A 70 44.33 14.40 -2.49
C LEU A 70 44.73 14.58 -1.03
N ASN A 71 44.56 15.77 -0.45
CA ASN A 71 44.67 15.93 0.98
C ASN A 71 43.51 15.19 1.67
N PRO A 72 43.78 14.29 2.63
CA PRO A 72 42.75 13.80 3.51
C PRO A 72 42.23 15.00 4.30
N GLY A 73 41.08 15.53 3.89
CA GLY A 73 40.32 16.45 4.72
C GLY A 73 40.13 15.81 6.11
N PRO A 74 40.09 16.61 7.19
CA PRO A 74 39.94 16.07 8.53
C PRO A 74 38.74 15.12 8.55
N PRO A 75 38.87 13.93 9.17
CA PRO A 75 37.79 12.96 9.18
C PRO A 75 36.55 13.67 9.72
N ALA A 76 35.43 13.58 8.97
CA ALA A 76 34.14 14.01 9.48
C ALA A 76 33.96 13.41 10.88
N PRO A 77 33.46 14.17 11.88
CA PRO A 77 33.31 13.65 13.24
C PRO A 77 32.54 12.34 13.16
N GLN A 78 33.24 11.24 13.42
CA GLN A 78 32.62 9.95 13.60
C GLN A 78 31.92 10.05 14.95
N ASP A 79 30.67 10.53 14.96
CA ASP A 79 29.77 10.25 16.07
C ASP A 79 29.82 8.72 16.24
N ASP A 80 30.46 8.25 17.31
CA ASP A 80 30.60 6.83 17.60
C ASP A 80 29.20 6.21 17.54
N LEU A 81 29.04 5.11 16.81
CA LEU A 81 27.75 4.39 16.75
C LEU A 81 27.22 4.10 18.16
N ARG A 82 28.12 3.91 19.14
CA ARG A 82 27.81 3.76 20.55
C ARG A 82 27.24 5.04 21.18
N ASP A 83 27.74 6.21 20.81
CA ASP A 83 27.22 7.49 21.28
C ASP A 83 25.86 7.83 20.68
N ILE A 84 25.65 7.50 19.40
CA ILE A 84 24.33 7.62 18.76
C ILE A 84 23.30 6.72 19.46
N GLU A 85 23.70 5.48 19.79
CA GLU A 85 22.83 4.53 20.48
C GLU A 85 22.53 4.95 21.91
N ARG A 86 23.51 5.45 22.66
CA ARG A 86 23.33 6.04 24.00
C ARG A 86 22.41 7.25 23.97
N ARG A 87 22.63 8.20 23.05
CA ARG A 87 21.75 9.37 22.86
C ARG A 87 20.32 8.95 22.54
N LYS A 88 20.14 7.94 21.69
CA LYS A 88 18.82 7.39 21.37
C LYS A 88 18.14 6.80 22.60
N VAL A 89 18.83 5.97 23.39
CA VAL A 89 18.28 5.37 24.61
C VAL A 89 17.84 6.44 25.60
N ALA A 90 18.67 7.47 25.82
CA ALA A 90 18.36 8.58 26.71
C ALA A 90 17.13 9.38 26.25
N LEU A 91 17.08 9.78 24.97
CA LEU A 91 15.95 10.53 24.41
C LEU A 91 14.63 9.76 24.51
N VAL A 92 14.69 8.46 24.22
CA VAL A 92 13.54 7.55 24.29
C VAL A 92 13.09 7.34 25.74
N ALA A 93 14.02 7.24 26.69
CA ALA A 93 13.71 7.18 28.11
C ALA A 93 13.03 8.48 28.60
N ASN A 94 13.52 9.64 28.18
CA ASN A 94 12.91 10.95 28.48
C ASN A 94 11.50 11.04 27.92
N LEU A 95 11.28 10.63 26.66
CA LEU A 95 9.93 10.61 26.09
C LEU A 95 8.99 9.70 26.90
N ARG A 96 9.50 8.58 27.41
CA ARG A 96 8.71 7.62 28.20
C ARG A 96 8.28 8.18 29.55
N GLN A 97 8.97 9.18 30.11
CA GLN A 97 8.52 9.84 31.34
C GLN A 97 7.13 10.48 31.17
N HIS A 98 6.77 10.86 29.94
CA HIS A 98 5.45 11.38 29.61
C HIS A 98 4.40 10.28 29.35
N ALA A 99 4.76 8.99 29.41
CA ALA A 99 3.82 7.88 29.29
C ALA A 99 3.08 7.61 30.61
N THR A 100 2.48 8.65 31.17
CA THR A 100 1.58 8.57 32.33
C THR A 100 0.27 7.89 31.93
N ASP A 101 -0.47 7.33 32.90
CA ASP A 101 -1.74 6.63 32.62
C ASP A 101 -2.73 7.48 31.84
N GLY A 102 -2.82 8.77 32.17
CA GLY A 102 -3.65 9.74 31.44
C GLY A 102 -3.21 9.92 29.98
N ASN A 103 -1.92 10.13 29.74
CA ASN A 103 -1.38 10.32 28.39
C ASN A 103 -1.46 9.05 27.56
N VAL A 104 -1.25 7.88 28.17
CA VAL A 104 -1.36 6.58 27.53
C VAL A 104 -2.80 6.29 27.11
N LYS A 105 -3.78 6.58 27.98
CA LYS A 105 -5.20 6.44 27.67
C LYS A 105 -5.61 7.39 26.54
N ALA A 106 -5.25 8.67 26.64
CA ALA A 106 -5.55 9.66 25.60
C ALA A 106 -4.87 9.30 24.27
N PHE A 107 -3.65 8.77 24.32
CA PHE A 107 -2.97 8.29 23.12
C PHE A 107 -3.66 7.06 22.52
N TYR A 108 -4.13 6.12 23.34
CA TYR A 108 -4.91 4.98 22.86
C TYR A 108 -6.19 5.43 22.14
N GLU A 109 -6.94 6.36 22.73
CA GLU A 109 -8.14 6.94 22.12
C GLU A 109 -7.80 7.66 20.81
N PHE A 110 -6.73 8.45 20.77
CA PHE A 110 -6.21 9.07 19.54
C PHE A 110 -5.89 8.04 18.45
N LEU A 111 -5.22 6.92 18.80
CA LEU A 111 -4.87 5.88 17.84
C LEU A 111 -6.12 5.24 17.21
N ILE A 112 -7.17 5.00 18.00
CA ILE A 112 -8.42 4.37 17.54
C ILE A 112 -9.28 5.38 16.78
N ASN A 113 -9.54 6.54 17.37
CA ASN A 113 -10.57 7.46 16.90
C ASN A 113 -10.07 8.35 15.76
N GLU A 114 -8.87 8.91 15.89
CA GLU A 114 -8.33 9.85 14.90
C GLU A 114 -7.49 9.11 13.85
N ARG A 115 -6.65 8.17 14.28
CA ARG A 115 -5.74 7.43 13.37
C ARG A 115 -6.35 6.18 12.77
N LYS A 116 -7.54 5.76 13.24
CA LYS A 116 -8.27 4.57 12.78
C LYS A 116 -7.40 3.31 12.77
N ILE A 117 -6.48 3.20 13.72
CA ILE A 117 -5.63 2.03 13.92
C ILE A 117 -6.47 0.94 14.61
N SER A 118 -6.23 -0.33 14.29
CA SER A 118 -6.95 -1.43 14.94
C SER A 118 -6.60 -1.50 16.42
N GLU A 119 -7.58 -1.88 17.25
CA GLU A 119 -7.42 -2.08 18.69
C GLU A 119 -6.20 -2.95 19.03
N LYS A 120 -6.03 -4.08 18.33
CA LYS A 120 -4.85 -4.95 18.52
C LYS A 120 -3.54 -4.18 18.36
N THR A 121 -3.39 -3.42 17.28
CA THR A 121 -2.15 -2.67 17.01
C THR A 121 -1.99 -1.49 17.96
N ALA A 122 -3.08 -0.84 18.37
CA ALA A 122 -3.03 0.20 19.38
C ALA A 122 -2.54 -0.35 20.72
N LYS A 123 -3.06 -1.50 21.17
CA LYS A 123 -2.58 -2.21 22.38
C LYS A 123 -1.10 -2.59 22.27
N GLU A 124 -0.63 -3.05 21.12
CA GLU A 124 0.80 -3.31 20.88
C GLU A 124 1.65 -2.03 21.00
N TYR A 125 1.17 -0.89 20.50
CA TYR A 125 1.87 0.39 20.62
C TYR A 125 1.93 0.88 22.06
N ILE A 126 0.82 0.78 22.80
CA ILE A 126 0.80 1.09 24.23
C ILE A 126 1.78 0.19 24.98
N SER A 127 1.73 -1.13 24.75
CA SER A 127 2.66 -2.05 25.40
C SER A 127 4.13 -1.79 25.06
N ALA A 128 4.44 -1.19 23.91
CA ALA A 128 5.80 -0.82 23.56
C ALA A 128 6.29 0.42 24.36
N LEU A 129 5.38 1.33 24.72
CA LEU A 129 5.69 2.51 25.52
C LEU A 129 5.85 2.17 27.01
N THR A 130 5.16 1.15 27.51
CA THR A 130 5.27 0.74 28.93
C THR A 130 6.52 -0.11 29.23
N LYS A 131 7.19 -0.63 28.20
CA LYS A 131 8.39 -1.48 28.34
C LYS A 131 9.67 -0.71 27.96
N PRO A 132 10.86 -1.20 28.36
CA PRO A 132 12.12 -0.71 27.82
C PRO A 132 12.11 -0.76 26.30
N TYR A 133 12.62 0.30 25.66
CA TYR A 133 12.62 0.41 24.22
C TYR A 133 13.38 -0.75 23.58
N ARG A 134 12.72 -1.41 22.64
CA ARG A 134 13.32 -2.41 21.76
C ARG A 134 13.37 -1.85 20.35
N ASP A 135 14.42 -2.16 19.60
CA ASP A 135 14.60 -1.64 18.24
C ASP A 135 13.81 -2.45 17.18
N THR A 136 12.54 -2.67 17.48
CA THR A 136 11.55 -3.31 16.60
C THR A 136 10.75 -2.26 15.85
N ARG A 137 10.22 -2.64 14.68
CA ARG A 137 9.44 -1.71 13.83
C ARG A 137 8.19 -1.16 14.53
N ASN A 138 7.50 -1.97 15.33
CA ASN A 138 6.31 -1.52 16.05
C ASN A 138 6.68 -0.56 17.18
N SER A 139 7.76 -0.82 17.91
CA SER A 139 8.31 0.10 18.91
C SER A 139 8.71 1.43 18.28
N GLN A 140 9.46 1.40 17.17
CA GLN A 140 9.83 2.61 16.41
C GLN A 140 8.60 3.44 15.99
N LYS A 141 7.54 2.78 15.50
CA LYS A 141 6.28 3.46 15.15
C LYS A 141 5.57 4.03 16.36
N ALA A 142 5.47 3.26 17.45
CA ALA A 142 4.81 3.68 18.68
C ALA A 142 5.47 4.95 19.24
N TYR A 143 6.79 4.95 19.44
CA TYR A 143 7.53 6.10 19.97
C TYR A 143 7.45 7.33 19.06
N ARG A 144 7.56 7.16 17.74
CA ARG A 144 7.42 8.29 16.79
C ARG A 144 6.00 8.87 16.81
N LEU A 145 4.98 8.02 16.87
CA LEU A 145 3.58 8.47 16.91
C LEU A 145 3.27 9.15 18.24
N PHE A 146 3.80 8.62 19.34
CA PHE A 146 3.62 9.17 20.67
C PHE A 146 4.29 10.55 20.79
N ALA A 147 5.52 10.71 20.30
CA ALA A 147 6.19 12.02 20.23
C ALA A 147 5.35 13.05 19.45
N LYS A 148 4.83 12.69 18.27
CA LYS A 148 3.95 13.57 17.50
C LYS A 148 2.65 13.91 18.25
N PHE A 149 2.05 12.92 18.90
CA PHE A 149 0.83 13.10 19.68
C PHE A 149 1.06 14.07 20.85
N LEU A 150 2.10 13.84 21.66
CA LEU A 150 2.42 14.72 22.80
C LEU A 150 2.72 16.15 22.34
N ALA A 151 3.47 16.31 21.24
CA ALA A 151 3.74 17.63 20.67
C ALA A 151 2.47 18.33 20.20
N SER A 152 1.57 17.62 19.50
CA SER A 152 0.27 18.18 19.06
C SER A 152 -0.67 18.58 20.20
N ARG A 153 -0.43 18.05 21.40
CA ARG A 153 -1.16 18.39 22.62
C ARG A 153 -0.41 19.42 23.49
N GLY A 154 0.73 19.93 23.02
CA GLY A 154 1.56 20.89 23.76
C GLY A 154 2.27 20.32 24.98
N ILE A 155 2.29 18.99 25.16
CA ILE A 155 2.88 18.33 26.33
C ILE A 155 4.41 18.32 26.26
N ILE A 156 4.95 18.27 25.03
CA ILE A 156 6.38 18.40 24.75
C ILE A 156 6.59 19.43 23.64
N SER A 157 7.78 19.99 23.54
CA SER A 157 8.13 20.88 22.42
C SER A 157 8.21 20.13 21.09
N GLU A 158 7.88 20.83 20.00
CA GLU A 158 8.04 20.30 18.64
C GLU A 158 9.49 19.92 18.35
N GLU A 159 10.44 20.74 18.81
CA GLU A 159 11.88 20.47 18.69
C GLU A 159 12.29 19.13 19.34
N PHE A 160 11.75 18.83 20.52
CA PHE A 160 12.02 17.56 21.20
C PHE A 160 11.42 16.39 20.41
N ALA A 161 10.20 16.53 19.91
CA ALA A 161 9.61 15.52 19.04
C ALA A 161 10.47 15.30 17.78
N GLU A 162 10.95 16.34 17.11
CA GLU A 162 11.83 16.22 15.95
C GLU A 162 13.12 15.45 16.26
N LYS A 163 13.75 15.70 17.42
CA LYS A 163 14.93 14.94 17.87
C LYS A 163 14.62 13.45 17.97
N ILE A 164 13.47 13.08 18.56
CA ILE A 164 12.99 11.69 18.59
C ILE A 164 12.83 11.12 17.18
N LEU A 165 12.22 11.88 16.27
CA LEU A 165 12.00 11.45 14.90
C LEU A 165 13.31 11.29 14.11
N LYS A 166 14.37 12.05 14.43
CA LYS A 166 15.69 11.92 13.80
C LYS A 166 16.41 10.64 14.25
N VAL A 167 16.35 10.29 15.54
CA VAL A 167 17.06 9.12 16.09
C VAL A 167 16.28 7.81 15.97
N VAL A 168 14.95 7.83 16.11
CA VAL A 168 14.09 6.65 16.00
C VAL A 168 13.67 6.47 14.54
N LYS A 169 14.56 5.97 13.69
CA LYS A 169 14.26 5.72 12.26
C LYS A 169 13.53 4.39 12.08
N ILE A 170 12.47 4.39 11.26
CA ILE A 170 11.76 3.14 10.91
C ILE A 170 12.66 2.35 9.96
N LYS A 171 13.03 1.12 10.35
CA LYS A 171 13.78 0.22 9.47
C LYS A 171 13.02 0.01 8.16
N LYS A 172 13.67 0.30 7.03
CA LYS A 172 13.15 -0.02 5.70
C LYS A 172 13.17 -1.54 5.54
N THR A 173 12.07 -2.10 5.05
CA THR A 173 12.02 -3.50 4.66
C THR A 173 12.34 -3.58 3.18
N ASN A 174 13.29 -4.43 2.80
CA ASN A 174 13.57 -4.68 1.39
C ASN A 174 12.31 -5.25 0.70
N ALA A 175 12.21 -5.02 -0.61
CA ALA A 175 11.16 -5.63 -1.41
C ALA A 175 11.30 -7.16 -1.32
N ASP A 176 10.22 -7.82 -0.96
CA ASP A 176 10.12 -9.27 -0.94
C ASP A 176 9.92 -9.73 -2.41
N LEU A 177 10.96 -10.28 -3.03
CA LEU A 177 10.98 -10.68 -4.44
C LEU A 177 10.54 -12.12 -4.69
N TYR A 178 10.27 -12.90 -3.63
CA TYR A 178 9.90 -14.30 -3.78
C TYR A 178 8.57 -14.47 -4.52
N ILE A 179 8.57 -15.30 -5.57
CA ILE A 179 7.40 -15.77 -6.32
C ILE A 179 7.44 -17.29 -6.29
N PRO A 180 6.38 -17.98 -5.82
CA PRO A 180 6.38 -19.43 -5.72
C PRO A 180 6.24 -20.10 -7.09
N THR A 181 6.65 -21.37 -7.19
CA THR A 181 6.46 -22.20 -8.38
C THR A 181 5.07 -22.81 -8.41
N ILE A 182 4.62 -23.26 -9.60
CA ILE A 182 3.33 -23.96 -9.73
C ILE A 182 3.27 -25.24 -8.89
N ASP A 183 4.36 -25.99 -8.79
CA ASP A 183 4.40 -27.21 -7.98
C ASP A 183 4.29 -26.89 -6.49
N GLY A 184 4.89 -25.78 -6.04
CA GLY A 184 4.68 -25.27 -4.69
C GLY A 184 3.22 -24.91 -4.42
N ILE A 185 2.55 -24.26 -5.39
CA ILE A 185 1.12 -23.95 -5.31
C ILE A 185 0.29 -25.24 -5.19
N ARG A 186 0.53 -26.24 -6.05
CA ARG A 186 -0.17 -27.53 -6.02
C ARG A 186 0.05 -28.27 -4.70
N LYS A 187 1.30 -28.38 -4.24
CA LYS A 187 1.64 -28.96 -2.94
C LYS A 187 0.89 -28.26 -1.80
N THR A 188 0.86 -26.92 -1.82
CA THR A 188 0.15 -26.14 -0.79
C THR A 188 -1.35 -26.36 -0.83
N LEU A 189 -1.97 -26.46 -2.01
CA LEU A 189 -3.39 -26.79 -2.15
C LEU A 189 -3.69 -28.19 -1.60
N GLN A 190 -2.84 -29.17 -1.88
CA GLN A 190 -2.97 -30.52 -1.35
C GLN A 190 -2.89 -30.55 0.18
N LEU A 191 -1.87 -29.89 0.77
CA LEU A 191 -1.75 -29.74 2.22
C LEU A 191 -2.96 -29.02 2.84
N ALA A 192 -3.48 -27.99 2.17
CA ALA A 192 -4.67 -27.27 2.63
C ALA A 192 -5.90 -28.19 2.65
N LYS A 193 -6.07 -29.03 1.63
CA LYS A 193 -7.15 -30.01 1.51
C LYS A 193 -7.08 -31.09 2.58
N GLU A 194 -5.89 -31.62 2.84
CA GLU A 194 -5.65 -32.60 3.90
C GLU A 194 -5.89 -32.01 5.30
N TYR A 195 -5.58 -30.72 5.49
CA TYR A 195 -5.75 -30.05 6.77
C TYR A 195 -7.22 -29.72 7.06
N SER A 196 -7.94 -29.11 6.11
CA SER A 196 -9.36 -28.78 6.23
C SER A 196 -9.94 -28.26 4.92
N GLU A 197 -11.15 -28.71 4.57
CA GLU A 197 -11.89 -28.19 3.40
C GLU A 197 -12.07 -26.66 3.44
N ASN A 198 -12.23 -26.07 4.63
CA ASN A 198 -12.36 -24.62 4.79
C ASN A 198 -11.05 -23.88 4.47
N VAL A 199 -9.89 -24.46 4.82
CA VAL A 199 -8.58 -23.90 4.48
C VAL A 199 -8.32 -24.06 2.99
N TYR A 200 -8.67 -25.21 2.43
CA TYR A 200 -8.60 -25.44 0.99
C TYR A 200 -9.43 -24.42 0.20
N ALA A 201 -10.69 -24.18 0.57
CA ALA A 201 -11.53 -23.18 -0.08
C ALA A 201 -10.91 -21.78 -0.06
N VAL A 202 -10.29 -21.38 1.07
CA VAL A 202 -9.59 -20.09 1.18
C VAL A 202 -8.38 -20.02 0.24
N TYR A 203 -7.56 -21.07 0.18
CA TYR A 203 -6.39 -21.11 -0.70
C TYR A 203 -6.76 -21.23 -2.18
N ARG A 204 -7.81 -21.98 -2.50
CA ARG A 204 -8.37 -22.08 -3.85
C ARG A 204 -8.84 -20.71 -4.33
N LEU A 205 -9.62 -19.99 -3.53
CA LEU A 205 -10.02 -18.61 -3.87
C LEU A 205 -8.85 -17.64 -3.93
N ALA A 206 -7.80 -17.82 -3.11
CA ALA A 206 -6.60 -17.00 -3.20
C ALA A 206 -5.86 -17.20 -4.53
N LEU A 207 -5.82 -18.43 -5.03
CA LEU A 207 -5.28 -18.76 -6.34
C LEU A 207 -6.17 -18.22 -7.47
N GLU A 208 -7.48 -18.40 -7.38
CA GLU A 208 -8.39 -17.96 -8.44
C GLU A 208 -8.44 -16.44 -8.59
N SER A 209 -8.35 -15.70 -7.48
CA SER A 209 -8.60 -14.27 -7.48
C SER A 209 -7.34 -13.40 -7.31
N GLY A 210 -6.29 -13.93 -6.67
CA GLY A 210 -5.15 -13.11 -6.21
C GLY A 210 -5.53 -12.03 -5.20
N THR A 211 -6.71 -12.11 -4.56
CA THR A 211 -7.17 -11.11 -3.59
C THR A 211 -6.50 -11.28 -2.22
N ARG A 212 -6.71 -10.32 -1.31
CA ARG A 212 -6.14 -10.39 0.04
C ARG A 212 -6.99 -11.32 0.89
N LEU A 213 -6.37 -12.01 1.86
CA LEU A 213 -7.07 -12.86 2.82
C LEU A 213 -8.27 -12.16 3.49
N SER A 214 -8.22 -10.85 3.79
CA SER A 214 -9.40 -10.13 4.33
C SER A 214 -10.62 -10.28 3.46
N GLU A 215 -10.43 -10.11 2.16
CA GLU A 215 -11.52 -10.01 1.21
C GLU A 215 -12.10 -11.40 0.96
N ILE A 216 -11.23 -12.42 0.83
CA ILE A 216 -11.64 -13.83 0.74
C ILE A 216 -12.50 -14.21 1.96
N LEU A 217 -12.03 -13.92 3.17
CA LEU A 217 -12.78 -14.20 4.40
C LEU A 217 -14.08 -13.39 4.53
N LYS A 218 -14.21 -12.26 3.82
CA LYS A 218 -15.46 -11.50 3.78
C LYS A 218 -16.44 -12.15 2.79
N VAL A 219 -15.98 -12.46 1.59
CA VAL A 219 -16.78 -13.08 0.52
C VAL A 219 -17.33 -14.43 0.97
N LEU A 220 -16.52 -15.27 1.62
CA LEU A 220 -16.95 -16.57 2.14
C LEU A 220 -18.01 -16.48 3.26
N ARG A 221 -18.10 -15.35 3.98
CA ARG A 221 -19.12 -15.16 5.03
C ARG A 221 -20.49 -14.76 4.47
N GLU A 222 -20.51 -14.14 3.29
CA GLU A 222 -21.70 -13.59 2.65
C GLU A 222 -21.73 -13.96 1.14
N PRO A 223 -21.67 -15.25 0.75
CA PRO A 223 -21.54 -15.68 -0.65
C PRO A 223 -22.74 -15.33 -1.54
N GLU A 224 -23.86 -14.90 -0.98
CA GLU A 224 -25.15 -14.71 -1.67
C GLU A 224 -25.15 -13.50 -2.62
N LYS A 225 -24.11 -12.66 -2.56
CA LYS A 225 -23.92 -11.52 -3.48
C LYS A 225 -23.08 -11.88 -4.71
N ASP A 226 -22.74 -13.15 -4.87
CA ASP A 226 -21.97 -13.61 -6.02
C ASP A 226 -22.74 -13.47 -7.33
N ILE A 227 -22.03 -13.14 -8.40
CA ILE A 227 -22.62 -13.00 -9.73
C ILE A 227 -21.79 -13.84 -10.69
N CYS A 228 -22.40 -14.89 -11.24
CA CYS A 228 -21.77 -15.75 -12.23
C CYS A 228 -22.22 -15.37 -13.64
N ASP A 229 -21.26 -15.25 -14.55
CA ASP A 229 -21.49 -15.05 -15.98
C ASP A 229 -20.66 -16.04 -16.79
N GLY A 230 -21.32 -17.10 -17.26
CA GLY A 230 -20.69 -18.20 -17.97
C GLY A 230 -19.69 -18.96 -17.09
N ALA A 231 -18.44 -19.03 -17.53
CA ALA A 231 -17.39 -19.81 -16.88
C ALA A 231 -16.67 -19.07 -15.73
N ILE A 232 -17.05 -17.83 -15.44
CA ILE A 232 -16.42 -17.01 -14.40
C ILE A 232 -17.48 -16.39 -13.50
N CYS A 233 -17.11 -16.15 -12.25
CA CYS A 233 -17.93 -15.46 -11.27
C CYS A 233 -17.18 -14.26 -10.69
N TYR A 234 -17.92 -13.29 -10.19
CA TYR A 234 -17.36 -12.12 -9.53
C TYR A 234 -18.24 -11.64 -8.39
N TYR A 235 -17.58 -11.26 -7.30
CA TYR A 235 -18.24 -10.74 -6.11
C TYR A 235 -18.00 -9.23 -5.97
N PRO A 236 -19.05 -8.39 -5.97
CA PRO A 236 -18.93 -6.95 -5.74
C PRO A 236 -18.63 -6.66 -4.26
N LEU A 237 -17.39 -6.27 -3.96
CA LEU A 237 -16.96 -6.05 -2.58
C LEU A 237 -17.44 -4.72 -2.00
N SER A 238 -17.74 -3.72 -2.86
CA SER A 238 -18.19 -2.35 -2.51
C SER A 238 -17.47 -1.75 -1.28
N TRP A 239 -16.20 -2.13 -1.07
CA TRP A 239 -15.49 -1.89 0.18
C TRP A 239 -14.36 -0.88 -0.04
N SER A 240 -14.62 0.37 0.31
CA SER A 240 -13.60 1.42 0.40
C SER A 240 -13.05 1.49 1.83
N ARG A 241 -11.90 0.86 2.10
CA ARG A 241 -11.18 1.07 3.37
C ARG A 241 -10.07 2.11 3.16
N GLY A 242 -10.44 3.39 3.23
CA GLY A 242 -9.53 4.51 2.95
C GLY A 242 -8.97 4.43 1.52
N TYR A 243 -7.65 4.54 1.36
CA TYR A 243 -6.98 4.49 0.05
C TYR A 243 -6.87 3.09 -0.59
N LYS A 244 -7.32 2.02 0.08
CA LYS A 244 -7.26 0.64 -0.42
C LYS A 244 -8.68 0.14 -0.70
N GLY A 245 -9.05 0.11 -1.97
CA GLY A 245 -10.33 -0.44 -2.44
C GLY A 245 -10.10 -1.74 -3.21
N SER A 246 -10.89 -2.76 -2.89
CA SER A 246 -11.12 -3.91 -3.77
C SER A 246 -12.55 -3.79 -4.26
N PHE A 247 -12.75 -3.66 -5.57
CA PHE A 247 -14.07 -3.46 -6.16
C PHE A 247 -14.78 -4.79 -6.40
N TYR A 248 -14.02 -5.77 -6.90
CA TYR A 248 -14.51 -7.10 -7.24
C TYR A 248 -13.53 -8.18 -6.75
N LEU A 249 -14.04 -9.39 -6.53
CA LEU A 249 -13.26 -10.62 -6.41
C LEU A 249 -13.68 -11.54 -7.55
N PHE A 250 -12.80 -11.79 -8.50
CA PHE A 250 -13.04 -12.72 -9.60
C PHE A 250 -12.66 -14.14 -9.17
N HIS A 251 -13.48 -15.12 -9.53
CA HIS A 251 -13.24 -16.53 -9.21
C HIS A 251 -13.93 -17.46 -10.21
N VAL A 252 -13.68 -18.76 -10.08
CA VAL A 252 -14.26 -19.81 -10.92
C VAL A 252 -15.08 -20.80 -10.09
N THR A 253 -14.63 -21.11 -8.88
CA THR A 253 -15.28 -22.09 -8.00
C THR A 253 -16.47 -21.46 -7.28
N PRO A 254 -17.68 -22.05 -7.36
CA PRO A 254 -18.86 -21.55 -6.65
C PRO A 254 -18.59 -21.30 -5.16
N LEU A 255 -19.00 -20.13 -4.68
CA LEU A 255 -18.79 -19.77 -3.28
C LEU A 255 -19.67 -20.59 -2.35
N GLN A 256 -19.07 -21.02 -1.24
CA GLN A 256 -19.78 -21.68 -0.15
C GLN A 256 -19.68 -20.83 1.12
N ARG A 257 -20.72 -20.87 1.95
CA ARG A 257 -20.74 -20.13 3.21
C ARG A 257 -19.78 -20.79 4.20
N ILE A 258 -18.64 -20.15 4.43
CA ILE A 258 -17.56 -20.64 5.30
C ILE A 258 -17.21 -19.57 6.32
N SER A 259 -17.27 -19.94 7.61
CA SER A 259 -16.82 -19.10 8.72
C SER A 259 -15.47 -19.59 9.21
N ILE A 260 -14.39 -18.96 8.74
CA ILE A 260 -13.02 -19.26 9.16
C ILE A 260 -12.29 -17.99 9.57
N THR A 261 -11.46 -18.09 10.61
CA THR A 261 -10.72 -16.94 11.12
C THR A 261 -9.35 -16.83 10.45
N ARG A 262 -8.77 -15.61 10.49
CA ARG A 262 -7.36 -15.42 10.09
C ARG A 262 -6.41 -16.27 10.91
N SER A 263 -6.73 -16.54 12.18
CA SER A 263 -5.91 -17.34 13.08
C SER A 263 -5.84 -18.80 12.63
N ALA A 264 -6.91 -19.35 12.05
CA ALA A 264 -6.90 -20.70 11.50
C ALA A 264 -5.94 -20.83 10.31
N ILE A 265 -5.94 -19.85 9.40
CA ILE A 265 -4.97 -19.80 8.30
C ILE A 265 -3.53 -19.67 8.81
N ALA A 266 -3.30 -18.82 9.82
CA ALA A 266 -1.99 -18.68 10.44
C ALA A 266 -1.53 -19.96 11.19
N ASP A 267 -2.46 -20.73 11.76
CA ASP A 267 -2.15 -22.02 12.38
C ASP A 267 -1.74 -23.06 11.32
N PHE A 268 -2.49 -23.13 10.22
CA PHE A 268 -2.12 -23.96 9.07
C PHE A 268 -0.73 -23.61 8.53
N GLU A 269 -0.46 -22.33 8.24
CA GLU A 269 0.85 -21.86 7.73
C GLU A 269 2.01 -22.16 8.69
N ARG A 270 1.76 -22.27 9.99
CA ARG A 270 2.79 -22.57 11.01
C ARG A 270 3.01 -24.07 11.19
N ARG A 271 1.96 -24.89 11.06
CA ARG A 271 2.01 -26.34 11.29
C ARG A 271 2.43 -27.14 10.06
N THR A 272 2.47 -26.51 8.90
CA THR A 272 2.74 -27.16 7.61
C THR A 272 3.84 -26.42 6.86
N ASP A 273 4.42 -27.07 5.85
CA ASP A 273 5.35 -26.47 4.89
C ASP A 273 4.61 -25.70 3.76
N ALA A 274 3.45 -25.12 4.09
CA ALA A 274 2.62 -24.41 3.15
C ALA A 274 3.23 -23.07 2.74
N ILE A 275 3.07 -22.71 1.47
CA ILE A 275 3.35 -21.35 1.02
C ILE A 275 2.35 -20.40 1.67
N ALA A 276 2.85 -19.36 2.31
CA ALA A 276 1.99 -18.34 2.91
C ALA A 276 1.06 -17.71 1.87
N ILE A 277 -0.21 -17.51 2.22
CA ILE A 277 -1.28 -17.07 1.31
C ILE A 277 -0.97 -15.74 0.61
N LYS A 278 -0.14 -14.87 1.23
CA LYS A 278 0.32 -13.61 0.62
C LYS A 278 1.10 -13.84 -0.68
N TYR A 279 1.72 -15.00 -0.86
CA TYR A 279 2.52 -15.35 -2.03
C TYR A 279 1.68 -15.92 -3.17
N PHE A 280 0.52 -16.52 -2.89
CA PHE A 280 -0.47 -16.87 -3.93
C PHE A 280 -0.84 -15.62 -4.73
N ARG A 281 -1.09 -14.51 -4.06
CA ARG A 281 -1.31 -13.22 -4.73
C ARG A 281 -0.16 -12.79 -5.66
N LYS A 282 1.10 -13.07 -5.32
CA LYS A 282 2.22 -12.75 -6.21
C LYS A 282 2.26 -13.69 -7.40
N PHE A 283 2.07 -14.99 -7.17
CA PHE A 283 1.96 -16.00 -8.22
C PHE A 283 0.89 -15.64 -9.24
N VAL A 284 -0.32 -15.31 -8.79
CA VAL A 284 -1.44 -14.91 -9.66
C VAL A 284 -1.05 -13.71 -10.52
N ALA A 285 -0.43 -12.68 -9.93
CA ALA A 285 -0.01 -11.49 -10.68
C ALA A 285 1.05 -11.84 -11.75
N SER A 286 2.07 -12.61 -11.37
CA SER A 286 3.11 -13.06 -12.31
C SER A 286 2.52 -13.90 -13.43
N LYS A 287 1.63 -14.84 -13.11
CA LYS A 287 0.99 -15.71 -14.10
C LYS A 287 0.07 -14.94 -15.05
N MET A 288 -0.72 -14.00 -14.55
CA MET A 288 -1.53 -13.12 -15.41
C MET A 288 -0.66 -12.27 -16.34
N ALA A 289 0.49 -11.77 -15.86
CA ALA A 289 1.42 -11.02 -16.69
C ALA A 289 2.04 -11.90 -17.79
N GLU A 290 2.41 -13.14 -17.48
CA GLU A 290 2.87 -14.12 -18.46
C GLU A 290 1.82 -14.41 -19.55
N LEU A 291 0.53 -14.35 -19.21
CA LEU A 291 -0.59 -14.49 -20.16
C LEU A 291 -0.87 -13.21 -20.96
N GLY A 292 -0.01 -12.19 -20.86
CA GLY A 292 -0.14 -10.93 -21.60
C GLY A 292 -1.21 -9.99 -21.05
N ILE A 293 -1.70 -10.20 -19.83
CA ILE A 293 -2.66 -9.29 -19.19
C ILE A 293 -1.91 -8.05 -18.70
N SER A 294 -2.41 -6.86 -19.06
CA SER A 294 -1.77 -5.60 -18.67
C SER A 294 -1.72 -5.42 -17.15
N LEU A 295 -0.66 -4.80 -16.63
CA LEU A 295 -0.47 -4.59 -15.19
C LEU A 295 -1.60 -3.81 -14.53
N ASP A 296 -2.20 -2.84 -15.24
CA ASP A 296 -3.33 -2.05 -14.74
C ASP A 296 -4.57 -2.93 -14.51
N VAL A 297 -4.80 -3.91 -15.39
CA VAL A 297 -5.90 -4.88 -15.28
C VAL A 297 -5.62 -5.88 -14.16
N ILE A 298 -4.38 -6.36 -14.03
CA ILE A 298 -3.97 -7.24 -12.92
C ILE A 298 -4.16 -6.52 -11.58
N ASP A 299 -3.74 -5.26 -11.51
CA ASP A 299 -3.93 -4.43 -10.33
C ASP A 299 -5.42 -4.31 -9.98
N PHE A 300 -6.28 -4.06 -10.97
CA PHE A 300 -7.72 -4.01 -10.77
C PHE A 300 -8.31 -5.35 -10.28
N ILE A 301 -8.00 -6.47 -10.94
CA ILE A 301 -8.46 -7.82 -10.56
C ILE A 301 -8.06 -8.14 -9.11
N GLN A 302 -6.84 -7.77 -8.72
CA GLN A 302 -6.36 -8.01 -7.37
C GLN A 302 -6.85 -6.98 -6.33
N GLY A 303 -7.69 -6.01 -6.70
CA GLY A 303 -8.14 -4.96 -5.78
C GLY A 303 -7.00 -4.05 -5.30
N ARG A 304 -6.14 -3.64 -6.25
CA ARG A 304 -5.18 -2.54 -6.09
C ARG A 304 -5.78 -1.33 -6.82
N LYS A 305 -5.58 -0.14 -6.24
CA LYS A 305 -6.05 1.09 -6.89
C LYS A 305 -5.16 1.32 -8.12
N PRO A 306 -5.72 1.43 -9.33
CA PRO A 306 -4.94 1.79 -10.51
C PRO A 306 -4.22 3.11 -10.27
N THR A 307 -2.94 3.18 -10.62
CA THR A 307 -2.11 4.38 -10.44
C THR A 307 -2.28 5.39 -11.58
N ARG A 308 -2.77 4.96 -12.75
CA ARG A 308 -2.96 5.80 -13.93
C ARG A 308 -4.36 6.44 -13.95
N VAL A 309 -4.42 7.68 -14.43
CA VAL A 309 -5.65 8.51 -14.46
C VAL A 309 -6.64 8.05 -15.54
N LEU A 310 -6.14 7.58 -16.69
CA LEU A 310 -6.98 7.15 -17.82
C LEU A 310 -7.85 5.91 -17.48
N THR A 311 -7.43 5.13 -16.50
CA THR A 311 -8.12 3.94 -15.97
C THR A 311 -9.20 4.28 -14.93
N GLN A 312 -9.47 5.56 -14.63
CA GLN A 312 -10.49 5.98 -13.66
C GLN A 312 -11.93 5.83 -14.18
N HIS A 313 -12.15 5.55 -15.46
CA HIS A 313 -13.46 5.11 -15.95
C HIS A 313 -13.68 3.63 -15.57
N TYR A 314 -14.01 3.40 -14.30
CA TYR A 314 -14.16 2.07 -13.68
C TYR A 314 -15.12 1.12 -14.42
N VAL A 315 -16.12 1.66 -15.13
CA VAL A 315 -17.07 0.87 -15.93
C VAL A 315 -16.37 0.21 -17.12
N SER A 316 -15.43 0.89 -17.79
CA SER A 316 -14.67 0.28 -18.89
C SER A 316 -13.67 -0.75 -18.37
N LEU A 317 -13.07 -0.47 -17.20
CA LEU A 317 -12.10 -1.38 -16.57
C LEU A 317 -12.71 -2.71 -16.16
N PHE A 318 -13.93 -2.72 -15.63
CA PHE A 318 -14.59 -3.96 -15.26
C PHE A 318 -14.80 -4.89 -16.46
N GLY A 319 -15.29 -4.37 -17.58
CA GLY A 319 -15.46 -5.15 -18.81
C GLY A 319 -14.14 -5.70 -19.33
N ILE A 320 -13.09 -4.87 -19.37
CA ILE A 320 -11.74 -5.28 -19.79
C ILE A 320 -11.17 -6.35 -18.84
N ALA A 321 -11.34 -6.17 -17.53
CA ALA A 321 -10.86 -7.11 -16.53
C ALA A 321 -11.58 -8.45 -16.63
N LYS A 322 -12.90 -8.44 -16.80
CA LYS A 322 -13.71 -9.63 -16.99
C LYS A 322 -13.25 -10.43 -18.21
N GLU A 323 -13.03 -9.78 -19.35
CA GLU A 323 -12.59 -10.46 -20.56
C GLU A 323 -11.17 -11.03 -20.41
N ASN A 324 -10.24 -10.27 -19.82
CA ASN A 324 -8.89 -10.77 -19.59
C ASN A 324 -8.84 -11.87 -18.51
N TYR A 325 -9.72 -11.82 -17.51
CA TYR A 325 -9.80 -12.83 -16.46
C TYR A 325 -10.16 -14.20 -17.04
N LYS A 326 -10.97 -14.27 -18.11
CA LYS A 326 -11.27 -15.54 -18.80
C LYS A 326 -10.00 -16.26 -19.25
N LYS A 327 -8.97 -15.54 -19.72
CA LYS A 327 -7.67 -16.14 -20.09
C LYS A 327 -7.01 -16.83 -18.90
N TYR A 328 -7.09 -16.21 -17.72
CA TYR A 328 -6.56 -16.77 -16.50
C TYR A 328 -7.40 -17.95 -15.99
N ALA A 329 -8.74 -17.85 -16.07
CA ALA A 329 -9.65 -18.93 -15.72
C ALA A 329 -9.43 -20.19 -16.59
N GLU A 330 -9.26 -20.01 -17.91
CA GLU A 330 -8.90 -21.11 -18.81
C GLU A 330 -7.54 -21.71 -18.45
N TRP A 331 -6.54 -20.88 -18.14
CA TRP A 331 -5.24 -21.38 -17.69
C TRP A 331 -5.36 -22.21 -16.40
N LEU A 332 -6.14 -21.76 -15.42
CA LEU A 332 -6.38 -22.49 -14.18
C LEU A 332 -6.97 -23.88 -14.44
N LYS A 333 -7.99 -23.98 -15.29
CA LYS A 333 -8.68 -25.23 -15.61
C LYS A 333 -7.75 -26.31 -16.18
N HIS A 334 -6.72 -25.92 -16.91
CA HIS A 334 -5.78 -26.86 -17.55
C HIS A 334 -4.57 -27.19 -16.67
N ASN A 335 -4.28 -26.40 -15.62
CA ASN A 335 -3.00 -26.46 -14.91
C ASN A 335 -3.11 -26.71 -13.41
N ILE A 336 -4.29 -26.59 -12.81
CA ILE A 336 -4.52 -26.75 -11.36
C ILE A 336 -5.64 -27.75 -11.15
#